data_AF-B4FP23-F1
#
_entry.id   AF-B4FP23-F1
#
_cell.length_a   1.000
_cell.length_b   1.000
_cell.length_c   1.000
_cell.angle_alpha   90.00
_cell.angle_beta   90.00
_cell.angle_gamma   90.00
#
_symmetry.space_group_name_H-M   'P 1'
#
loop_
_entity.id
_entity.type
_entity.pdbx_description
1 polymer ?
#
loop_
_entity_poly.entity_id
_entity_poly.type
_entity_poly.pdbx_seq_one_letter_code
_entity_poly.pdbx_strand_id
1 'polypeptide(L)'
;MSMTWICDTITEFGFGHGSSLIICVGILTGYTDTLHKMITQFSGNFSYCWPYILGVAGIFMILTMGAVLVTEGCRKIKLQYYGFKLASGAGNESSPVTEVEPYIPFNINPTGMQPLLTTSYLLAFPSIMASIFASPFWENLREILNPKTSTGGSPWVYYLTYAFLVFIFNIFDIANLPKEISDYLNKMCARVPRIKPGRATVDYLTKIQTSTRFWGGLLLSLLATSSLLLDRYLRQINEGLSIGFTSVLIIVGSIIELRRSYQAYNVMPALSKVLRRYGA
;
A
#
# COMPACT_ATOMS: atom_id res chain seq x y z
N MET A 1 21.14 -7.37 14.16
CA MET A 1 22.27 -6.42 14.14
C MET A 1 22.65 -6.07 12.70
N SER A 2 23.05 -7.01 11.84
CA SER A 2 23.37 -6.70 10.43
C SER A 2 22.13 -6.28 9.60
N MET A 3 21.02 -7.02 9.69
CA MET A 3 19.82 -6.72 8.89
C MET A 3 19.15 -5.39 9.25
N THR A 4 19.06 -5.07 10.54
CA THR A 4 18.49 -3.80 11.02
C THR A 4 19.32 -2.60 10.55
N TRP A 5 20.65 -2.71 10.61
CA TRP A 5 21.54 -1.67 10.10
C TRP A 5 21.38 -1.45 8.59
N ILE A 6 21.20 -2.52 7.81
CA ILE A 6 20.90 -2.42 6.37
C ILE A 6 19.54 -1.74 6.14
N CYS A 7 18.50 -2.08 6.90
CA CYS A 7 17.20 -1.41 6.82
C CYS A 7 17.32 0.10 7.06
N ASP A 8 18.05 0.50 8.11
CA ASP A 8 18.20 1.90 8.50
C ASP A 8 19.00 2.67 7.45
N THR A 9 20.09 2.06 6.96
CA THR A 9 20.93 2.64 5.89
C THR A 9 20.11 2.89 4.62
N ILE A 10 19.28 1.92 4.18
CA ILE A 10 18.40 2.09 3.01
C ILE A 10 17.41 3.24 3.22
N THR A 11 16.88 3.38 4.43
CA THR A 11 15.93 4.43 4.80
C THR A 11 16.61 5.81 4.78
N GLU A 12 17.86 5.91 5.26
CA GLU A 12 18.66 7.14 5.22
C GLU A 12 18.96 7.60 3.79
N PHE A 13 19.18 6.68 2.85
CA PHE A 13 19.35 7.01 1.42
C PHE A 13 18.06 7.50 0.74
N GLY A 14 16.92 7.49 1.42
CA GLY A 14 15.68 8.10 0.93
C GLY A 14 14.89 7.25 -0.07
N PHE A 15 15.15 5.94 -0.15
CA PHE A 15 14.41 5.02 -1.04
C PHE A 15 13.06 4.54 -0.47
N GLY A 16 12.56 5.18 0.61
CA GLY A 16 11.33 4.80 1.31
C GLY A 16 11.61 3.98 2.57
N HIS A 17 10.65 3.14 3.00
CA HIS A 17 10.83 2.26 4.17
C HIS A 17 11.74 1.06 3.86
N GLY A 18 12.97 1.05 4.40
CA GLY A 18 13.96 -0.01 4.14
C GLY A 18 13.51 -1.42 4.56
N SER A 19 12.65 -1.54 5.58
CA SER A 19 12.06 -2.81 5.98
C SER A 19 11.16 -3.40 4.89
N SER A 20 10.28 -2.60 4.30
CA SER A 20 9.38 -2.98 3.20
C SER A 20 10.16 -3.50 1.98
N LEU A 21 11.27 -2.84 1.65
CA LEU A 21 12.09 -3.17 0.49
C LEU A 21 12.81 -4.52 0.65
N ILE A 22 13.36 -4.81 1.83
CA ILE A 22 13.99 -6.11 2.12
C ILE A 22 12.97 -7.24 2.06
N ILE A 23 11.76 -7.02 2.58
CA ILE A 23 10.67 -7.99 2.51
C ILE A 23 10.30 -8.26 1.06
N CYS A 24 10.19 -7.21 0.24
CA CYS A 24 9.90 -7.31 -1.19
C CYS A 24 10.97 -8.16 -1.91
N VAL A 25 12.25 -7.93 -1.64
CA VAL A 25 13.35 -8.72 -2.23
C VAL A 25 13.26 -10.19 -1.82
N GLY A 26 13.00 -10.48 -0.54
CA GLY A 26 12.86 -11.85 -0.04
C GLY A 26 11.67 -12.60 -0.66
N ILE A 27 10.55 -11.91 -0.89
CA ILE A 27 9.42 -12.49 -1.62
C ILE A 27 9.80 -12.74 -3.09
N LEU A 28 10.47 -11.79 -3.74
CA LEU A 28 10.82 -11.88 -5.16
C LEU A 28 11.73 -13.09 -5.45
N THR A 29 12.69 -13.37 -4.58
CA THR A 29 13.55 -14.56 -4.68
C THR A 29 12.76 -15.87 -4.54
N GLY A 30 11.76 -15.91 -3.65
CA GLY A 30 10.86 -17.05 -3.55
C GLY A 30 10.01 -17.22 -4.81
N TYR A 31 9.58 -16.12 -5.40
CA TYR A 31 8.78 -16.13 -6.62
C TYR A 31 9.57 -16.68 -7.81
N THR A 32 10.85 -16.30 -7.97
CA THR A 32 11.70 -16.84 -9.04
C THR A 32 11.86 -18.36 -8.96
N ASP A 33 11.98 -18.91 -7.75
CA ASP A 33 12.06 -20.36 -7.54
C ASP A 33 10.74 -21.07 -7.91
N THR A 34 9.60 -20.50 -7.52
CA THR A 34 8.29 -21.06 -7.87
C THR A 34 8.03 -21.03 -9.37
N LEU A 35 8.46 -19.97 -10.05
CA LEU A 35 8.33 -19.80 -11.49
C LEU A 35 9.21 -20.83 -12.22
N HIS A 36 10.44 -21.06 -11.75
CA HIS A 36 11.31 -22.09 -12.33
C HIS A 36 10.72 -23.50 -12.18
N LYS A 37 10.12 -23.81 -11.02
CA LYS A 37 9.40 -25.08 -10.78
C LYS A 37 8.18 -25.23 -11.69
N MET A 38 7.42 -24.16 -11.90
CA MET A 38 6.31 -24.17 -12.86
C MET A 38 6.81 -24.47 -14.27
N ILE A 39 7.79 -23.72 -14.79
CA ILE A 39 8.29 -23.89 -16.16
C ILE A 39 8.80 -25.33 -16.39
N THR A 40 9.54 -25.88 -15.43
CA THR A 40 10.10 -27.24 -15.54
C THR A 40 9.02 -28.33 -15.49
N GLN A 41 7.97 -28.18 -14.68
CA GLN A 41 6.82 -29.09 -14.67
C GLN A 41 5.96 -28.99 -15.94
N PHE A 42 5.85 -27.80 -16.55
CA PHE A 42 5.02 -27.57 -17.74
C PHE A 42 5.68 -27.98 -19.06
N SER A 43 6.98 -28.25 -19.09
CA SER A 43 7.70 -28.71 -20.29
C SER A 43 7.23 -30.07 -20.83
N GLY A 44 6.43 -30.84 -20.07
CA GLY A 44 5.94 -32.17 -20.48
C GLY A 44 4.59 -32.20 -21.19
N ASN A 45 3.71 -31.17 -21.06
CA ASN A 45 2.33 -31.20 -21.59
C ASN A 45 1.79 -29.79 -21.93
N PHE A 46 2.28 -29.20 -23.02
CA PHE A 46 2.01 -27.80 -23.40
C PHE A 46 0.53 -27.53 -23.79
N SER A 47 -0.18 -28.52 -24.34
CA SER A 47 -1.50 -28.31 -24.98
C SER A 47 -2.66 -28.14 -23.98
N TYR A 48 -2.63 -28.84 -22.83
CA TYR A 48 -3.66 -28.71 -21.78
C TYR A 48 -3.39 -27.55 -20.81
N CYS A 49 -2.16 -27.02 -20.79
CA CYS A 49 -1.73 -26.01 -19.82
C CYS A 49 -1.95 -24.57 -20.27
N TRP A 50 -2.14 -24.32 -21.58
CA TRP A 50 -2.37 -22.98 -22.12
C TRP A 50 -3.58 -22.24 -21.52
N PRO A 51 -4.79 -22.82 -21.44
CA PRO A 51 -5.94 -22.13 -20.84
C PRO A 51 -5.75 -21.87 -19.34
N TYR A 52 -5.01 -22.74 -18.64
CA TYR A 52 -4.70 -22.59 -17.22
C TYR A 52 -3.73 -21.43 -16.96
N ILE A 53 -2.64 -21.34 -17.73
CA ILE A 53 -1.66 -20.24 -17.64
C ILE A 53 -2.34 -18.90 -17.92
N LEU A 54 -3.22 -18.84 -18.91
CA LEU A 54 -3.94 -17.63 -19.27
C LEU A 54 -4.93 -17.22 -18.16
N GLY A 55 -5.63 -18.18 -17.55
CA GLY A 55 -6.50 -17.93 -16.40
C GLY A 55 -5.77 -17.38 -15.18
N VAL A 56 -4.63 -17.99 -14.83
CA VAL A 56 -3.77 -17.53 -13.72
C VAL A 56 -3.21 -16.13 -13.99
N ALA A 57 -2.73 -15.87 -15.21
CA ALA A 57 -2.23 -14.56 -15.61
C ALA A 57 -3.34 -13.49 -15.57
N GLY A 58 -4.57 -13.83 -15.97
CA GLY A 58 -5.73 -12.94 -15.88
C GLY A 58 -6.07 -12.56 -14.45
N ILE A 59 -6.12 -13.53 -13.53
CA ILE A 59 -6.34 -13.29 -12.09
C ILE A 59 -5.23 -12.39 -11.52
N PHE A 60 -3.98 -12.68 -11.86
CA PHE A 60 -2.83 -11.88 -11.43
C PHE A 60 -2.95 -10.42 -11.91
N MET A 61 -3.36 -10.20 -13.16
CA MET A 61 -3.61 -8.85 -13.68
C MET A 61 -4.74 -8.12 -12.94
N ILE A 62 -5.84 -8.81 -12.65
CA ILE A 62 -6.98 -8.21 -11.93
C ILE A 62 -6.56 -7.80 -10.51
N LEU A 63 -5.80 -8.65 -9.81
CA LEU A 63 -5.32 -8.36 -8.46
C LEU A 63 -4.32 -7.21 -8.44
N THR A 64 -3.36 -7.17 -9.36
CA THR A 64 -2.39 -6.07 -9.44
C THR A 64 -3.09 -4.75 -9.78
N MET A 65 -4.05 -4.76 -10.71
CA MET A 65 -4.85 -3.59 -11.05
C MET A 65 -5.70 -3.09 -9.87
N GLY A 66 -6.30 -4.01 -9.10
CA GLY A 66 -6.98 -3.68 -7.85
C GLY A 66 -6.03 -3.05 -6.82
N ALA A 67 -4.82 -3.61 -6.68
CA ALA A 67 -3.83 -3.11 -5.73
C ALA A 67 -3.39 -1.69 -6.09
N VAL A 68 -3.15 -1.42 -7.38
CA VAL A 68 -2.84 -0.09 -7.89
C VAL A 68 -4.00 0.88 -7.63
N LEU A 69 -5.25 0.46 -7.85
CA LEU A 69 -6.43 1.31 -7.63
C LEU A 69 -6.57 1.72 -6.16
N VAL A 70 -6.36 0.79 -5.22
CA VAL A 70 -6.44 1.08 -3.77
C VAL A 70 -5.30 1.98 -3.30
N THR A 71 -4.10 1.82 -3.87
CA THR A 71 -2.90 2.56 -3.45
C THR A 71 -2.76 3.93 -4.10
N GLU A 72 -3.07 4.08 -5.38
CA GLU A 72 -3.02 5.35 -6.14
C GLU A 72 -4.34 6.12 -6.09
N GLY A 73 -5.42 5.50 -5.61
CA GLY A 73 -6.70 6.18 -5.46
C GLY A 73 -6.56 7.41 -4.57
N CYS A 74 -6.89 8.59 -5.12
CA CYS A 74 -6.77 9.88 -4.42
C CYS A 74 -8.06 10.69 -4.55
N ARG A 75 -8.50 11.26 -3.44
CA ARG A 75 -9.55 12.28 -3.40
C ARG A 75 -8.93 13.66 -3.56
N LYS A 76 -9.23 14.33 -4.67
CA LYS A 76 -8.74 15.70 -4.95
C LYS A 76 -9.56 16.73 -4.16
N ILE A 77 -8.90 17.49 -3.29
CA ILE A 77 -9.52 18.62 -2.58
C ILE A 77 -9.04 19.91 -3.23
N LYS A 78 -9.95 20.69 -3.82
CA LYS A 78 -9.62 21.96 -4.47
C LYS A 78 -9.11 22.99 -3.45
N LEU A 79 -8.08 23.73 -3.84
CA LEU A 79 -7.49 24.84 -3.11
C LEU A 79 -7.68 26.16 -3.85
N GLN A 80 -7.66 27.25 -3.09
CA GLN A 80 -7.53 28.61 -3.59
C GLN A 80 -6.35 29.26 -2.88
N TYR A 81 -5.38 29.76 -3.65
CA TYR A 81 -4.29 30.58 -3.11
C TYR A 81 -4.75 32.03 -3.00
N TYR A 82 -4.44 32.66 -1.87
CA TYR A 82 -4.68 34.10 -1.66
C TYR A 82 -3.54 34.98 -2.19
N GLY A 83 -2.36 34.41 -2.45
CA GLY A 83 -1.11 35.18 -2.62
C GLY A 83 -0.59 35.42 -4.04
N PHE A 84 -1.24 34.91 -5.11
CA PHE A 84 -0.67 35.01 -6.46
C PHE A 84 -1.69 35.40 -7.53
N LYS A 85 -2.56 36.37 -7.21
CA LYS A 85 -3.41 37.03 -8.21
C LYS A 85 -2.90 38.42 -8.61
N LEU A 86 -1.76 38.86 -8.06
CA LEU A 86 -1.24 40.22 -8.21
C LEU A 86 0.09 40.35 -9.00
N ALA A 87 0.57 39.27 -9.62
CA ALA A 87 1.74 39.32 -10.52
C ALA A 87 1.40 38.93 -11.97
N SER A 88 0.11 38.78 -12.32
CA SER A 88 -0.38 38.62 -13.70
C SER A 88 -1.02 39.90 -14.24
N GLY A 89 -0.65 41.05 -13.66
CA GLY A 89 -1.24 42.37 -13.97
C GLY A 89 -0.37 43.29 -14.81
N ALA A 90 0.78 42.85 -15.29
CA ALA A 90 1.61 43.67 -16.17
C ALA A 90 2.43 42.81 -17.13
N GLY A 91 2.14 42.96 -18.42
CA GLY A 91 3.08 42.61 -19.48
C GLY A 91 2.74 41.34 -20.24
N ASN A 92 2.06 41.55 -21.37
CA ASN A 92 2.20 40.86 -22.65
C ASN A 92 2.42 39.34 -22.71
N GLU A 93 1.53 38.77 -23.54
CA GLU A 93 1.83 37.73 -24.52
C GLU A 93 1.99 36.29 -24.01
N SER A 94 0.96 35.51 -24.34
CA SER A 94 1.09 34.17 -24.94
C SER A 94 1.97 33.16 -24.20
N SER A 95 1.57 32.79 -22.99
CA SER A 95 1.88 31.46 -22.46
C SER A 95 0.60 30.81 -21.92
N PRO A 96 0.11 29.71 -22.53
CA PRO A 96 -1.01 28.95 -22.00
C PRO A 96 -0.47 28.11 -20.83
N VAL A 97 -0.14 28.77 -19.71
CA VAL A 97 0.06 28.04 -18.46
C VAL A 97 -1.32 27.60 -18.04
N THR A 98 -1.66 26.37 -18.42
CA THR A 98 -2.86 25.67 -17.99
C THR A 98 -3.09 25.99 -16.52
N GLU A 99 -4.20 26.67 -16.25
CA GLU A 99 -4.69 26.97 -14.91
C GLU A 99 -5.11 25.63 -14.27
N VAL A 100 -4.13 24.78 -13.94
CA VAL A 100 -4.38 23.53 -13.23
C VAL A 100 -4.89 23.95 -11.87
N GLU A 101 -6.20 23.80 -11.67
CA GLU A 101 -6.84 24.07 -10.38
C GLU A 101 -6.00 23.40 -9.29
N PRO A 102 -5.40 24.16 -8.36
CA PRO A 102 -4.52 23.57 -7.37
C PRO A 102 -5.35 22.68 -6.46
N TYR A 103 -4.90 21.45 -6.25
CA TYR A 103 -5.58 20.48 -5.41
C TYR A 103 -4.60 19.78 -4.47
N ILE A 104 -5.07 19.43 -3.28
CA ILE A 104 -4.37 18.47 -2.42
C ILE A 104 -4.89 17.08 -2.78
N PRO A 105 -4.03 16.14 -3.21
CA PRO A 105 -4.39 14.75 -3.26
C PRO A 105 -4.46 14.20 -1.83
N PHE A 106 -5.66 13.85 -1.37
CA PHE A 106 -5.84 12.99 -0.20
C PHE A 106 -5.89 11.54 -0.65
N ASN A 107 -4.80 10.81 -0.45
CA ASN A 107 -4.74 9.39 -0.80
C ASN A 107 -5.76 8.59 0.02
N ILE A 108 -6.42 7.64 -0.64
CA ILE A 108 -7.40 6.72 -0.03
C ILE A 108 -6.73 5.88 1.06
N ASN A 109 -5.48 5.50 0.80
CA ASN A 109 -4.66 4.76 1.75
C ASN A 109 -3.24 5.38 1.81
N PRO A 110 -2.99 6.36 2.72
CA PRO A 110 -1.71 7.05 2.79
C PRO A 110 -0.57 6.11 3.20
N THR A 111 -0.86 5.06 3.98
CA THR A 111 0.14 4.10 4.47
C THR A 111 0.45 2.97 3.48
N GLY A 112 -0.17 2.99 2.29
CA GLY A 112 0.04 1.97 1.28
C GLY A 112 -0.22 0.56 1.81
N MET A 113 0.72 -0.36 1.58
CA MET A 113 0.54 -1.78 1.91
C MET A 113 1.04 -2.16 3.31
N GLN A 114 1.47 -1.19 4.13
CA GLN A 114 1.99 -1.46 5.48
C GLN A 114 0.97 -2.15 6.41
N PRO A 115 -0.33 -1.79 6.44
CA PRO A 115 -1.31 -2.49 7.27
C PRO A 115 -1.46 -3.99 6.93
N LEU A 116 -1.28 -4.34 5.65
CA LEU A 116 -1.30 -5.73 5.18
C LEU A 116 -0.09 -6.51 5.73
N LEU A 117 1.09 -5.88 5.69
CA LEU A 117 2.33 -6.45 6.23
C LEU A 117 2.23 -6.68 7.74
N THR A 118 1.81 -5.66 8.51
CA THR A 118 1.64 -5.77 9.97
C THR A 118 0.69 -6.90 10.34
N THR A 119 -0.42 -7.04 9.60
CA THR A 119 -1.37 -8.13 9.83
C THR A 119 -0.73 -9.50 9.57
N SER A 120 0.01 -9.64 8.47
CA SER A 120 0.65 -10.90 8.08
C SER A 120 1.69 -11.34 9.12
N TYR A 121 2.47 -10.41 9.66
CA TYR A 121 3.40 -10.69 10.76
C TYR A 121 2.70 -11.06 12.06
N LEU A 122 1.62 -10.36 12.40
CA LEU A 122 0.85 -10.66 13.61
C LEU A 122 0.21 -12.05 13.53
N LEU A 123 -0.26 -12.49 12.36
CA LEU A 123 -0.78 -13.84 12.18
C LEU A 123 0.32 -14.92 12.17
N ALA A 124 1.52 -14.59 11.67
CA ALA A 124 2.65 -15.51 11.71
C ALA A 124 3.19 -15.72 13.14
N PHE A 125 3.06 -14.71 14.01
CA PHE A 125 3.62 -14.71 15.36
C PHE A 125 3.14 -15.89 16.23
N PRO A 126 1.83 -16.20 16.32
CA PRO A 126 1.37 -17.38 17.06
C PRO A 126 1.86 -18.71 16.54
N SER A 127 2.01 -18.85 15.22
CA SER A 127 2.55 -20.09 14.63
C SER A 127 4.01 -20.33 15.05
N ILE A 128 4.79 -19.26 15.19
CA ILE A 128 6.20 -19.34 15.61
C ILE A 128 6.28 -19.69 17.10
N MET A 129 5.46 -19.05 17.93
CA MET A 129 5.39 -19.34 19.37
C MET A 129 4.90 -20.75 19.66
N ALA A 130 3.93 -21.26 18.90
CA ALA A 130 3.50 -22.65 18.99
C ALA A 130 4.62 -23.65 18.68
N SER A 131 5.47 -23.34 17.70
CA SER A 131 6.61 -24.19 17.36
C SER A 131 7.71 -24.22 18.42
N ILE A 132 7.79 -23.19 19.27
CA ILE A 132 8.83 -23.06 20.30
C ILE A 132 8.34 -23.60 21.65
N PHE A 133 7.10 -23.30 22.02
CA PHE A 133 6.57 -23.61 23.36
C PHE A 133 5.77 -24.91 23.43
N ALA A 134 5.37 -25.52 22.29
CA ALA A 134 4.64 -26.79 22.20
C ALA A 134 3.56 -26.97 23.30
N SER A 135 2.82 -25.89 23.56
CA SER A 135 1.81 -25.81 24.63
C SER A 135 0.41 -25.88 24.02
N PRO A 136 -0.56 -26.54 24.68
CA PRO A 136 -1.90 -26.79 24.12
C PRO A 136 -2.65 -25.50 23.76
N PHE A 137 -2.38 -24.38 24.43
CA PHE A 137 -2.95 -23.09 24.07
C PHE A 137 -2.41 -22.57 22.72
N TRP A 138 -1.12 -22.70 22.50
CA TRP A 138 -0.48 -22.25 21.26
C TRP A 138 -0.75 -23.22 20.09
N GLU A 139 -0.92 -24.51 20.35
CA GLU A 139 -1.35 -25.48 19.34
C GLU A 139 -2.78 -25.24 18.87
N ASN A 140 -3.72 -24.98 19.78
CA ASN A 140 -5.09 -24.59 19.41
C ASN A 140 -5.11 -23.27 18.62
N LEU A 141 -4.28 -22.30 19.02
CA LEU A 141 -4.17 -21.03 18.31
C LEU A 141 -3.54 -21.20 16.92
N ARG A 142 -2.56 -22.12 16.79
CA ARG A 142 -2.00 -22.55 15.50
C ARG A 142 -3.05 -23.25 14.65
N GLU A 143 -3.89 -24.13 15.19
CA GLU A 143 -4.94 -24.79 14.40
C GLU A 143 -5.99 -23.81 13.87
N ILE A 144 -6.35 -22.78 14.64
CA ILE A 144 -7.31 -21.75 14.22
C ILE A 144 -6.69 -20.79 13.18
N LEU A 145 -5.37 -20.55 13.25
CA LEU A 145 -4.65 -19.58 12.41
C LEU A 145 -3.88 -20.20 11.24
N ASN A 146 -3.82 -21.52 11.12
CA ASN A 146 -3.04 -22.20 10.09
C ASN A 146 -3.94 -22.75 8.98
N PRO A 147 -3.76 -22.31 7.72
CA PRO A 147 -4.55 -22.80 6.59
C PRO A 147 -4.31 -24.27 6.24
N LYS A 148 -3.33 -24.95 6.88
CA LYS A 148 -2.95 -26.34 6.59
C LYS A 148 -3.67 -27.40 7.42
N THR A 149 -4.23 -27.06 8.59
CA THR A 149 -4.79 -28.04 9.55
C THR A 149 -6.25 -27.81 9.87
N SER A 150 -6.94 -26.93 9.14
CA SER A 150 -8.37 -26.73 9.33
C SER A 150 -9.18 -27.79 8.58
N THR A 151 -9.04 -29.04 9.03
CA THR A 151 -10.04 -30.09 8.80
C THR A 151 -11.23 -29.93 9.76
N GLY A 152 -11.13 -29.05 10.78
CA GLY A 152 -12.16 -28.88 11.82
C GLY A 152 -12.67 -27.44 12.09
N GLY A 153 -11.95 -26.38 11.73
CA GLY A 153 -12.41 -24.99 11.88
C GLY A 153 -13.00 -24.44 10.57
N SER A 154 -14.16 -23.80 10.60
CA SER A 154 -14.75 -23.21 9.39
C SER A 154 -13.72 -22.22 8.77
N PRO A 155 -13.21 -22.47 7.55
CA PRO A 155 -12.15 -21.65 6.93
C PRO A 155 -12.49 -20.15 6.93
N TRP A 156 -13.78 -19.83 6.94
CA TRP A 156 -14.34 -18.49 7.04
C TRP A 156 -13.90 -17.69 8.26
N VAL A 157 -13.65 -18.32 9.41
CA VAL A 157 -13.23 -17.60 10.63
C VAL A 157 -11.85 -16.96 10.45
N TYR A 158 -10.92 -17.68 9.81
CA TYR A 158 -9.59 -17.16 9.51
C TYR A 158 -9.66 -15.98 8.52
N TYR A 159 -10.43 -16.11 7.45
CA TYR A 159 -10.62 -15.03 6.46
C TYR A 159 -11.26 -13.80 7.09
N LEU A 160 -12.30 -13.97 7.91
CA LEU A 160 -12.97 -12.87 8.58
C LEU A 160 -12.05 -12.18 9.59
N THR A 161 -11.28 -12.95 10.35
CA THR A 161 -10.31 -12.43 11.33
C THR A 161 -9.19 -11.67 10.62
N TYR A 162 -8.67 -12.20 9.50
CA TYR A 162 -7.68 -11.53 8.67
C TYR A 162 -8.22 -10.22 8.10
N ALA A 163 -9.40 -10.26 7.47
CA ALA A 163 -10.09 -9.09 6.93
C ALA A 163 -10.27 -8.00 8.01
N PHE A 164 -10.68 -8.41 9.21
CA PHE A 164 -10.91 -7.54 10.34
C PHE A 164 -9.62 -6.91 10.86
N LEU A 165 -8.54 -7.70 11.01
CA LEU A 165 -7.24 -7.17 11.40
C LEU A 165 -6.70 -6.16 10.36
N VAL A 166 -6.76 -6.49 9.07
CA VAL A 166 -6.31 -5.57 8.00
C VAL A 166 -7.08 -4.25 8.07
N PHE A 167 -8.40 -4.32 8.28
CA PHE A 167 -9.26 -3.15 8.41
C PHE A 167 -8.90 -2.29 9.65
N ILE A 168 -8.71 -2.93 10.81
CA ILE A 168 -8.31 -2.24 12.05
C ILE A 168 -6.96 -1.57 11.87
N PHE A 169 -5.95 -2.27 11.37
CA PHE A 169 -4.61 -1.71 11.21
C PHE A 169 -4.56 -0.57 10.20
N ASN A 170 -5.47 -0.54 9.21
CA ASN A 170 -5.57 0.58 8.29
C ASN A 170 -6.16 1.85 8.96
N ILE A 171 -7.12 1.67 9.86
CA ILE A 171 -7.79 2.79 10.56
C ILE A 171 -6.96 3.31 11.74
N PHE A 172 -6.24 2.41 12.44
CA PHE A 172 -5.46 2.74 13.64
C PHE A 172 -4.19 3.56 13.37
N ASP A 173 -3.91 3.92 12.13
CA ASP A 173 -2.74 4.72 11.80
C ASP A 173 -2.95 6.20 12.18
N ILE A 174 -2.68 6.52 13.44
CA ILE A 174 -2.95 7.78 14.17
C ILE A 174 -1.93 8.88 13.79
N ALA A 175 -1.67 9.09 12.50
CA ALA A 175 -0.94 10.30 12.08
C ALA A 175 -1.87 11.52 12.15
N ASN A 176 -1.48 12.56 12.89
CA ASN A 176 -2.14 13.88 13.00
C ASN A 176 -2.05 14.72 11.70
N LEU A 177 -2.17 14.07 10.56
CA LEU A 177 -2.02 14.64 9.22
C LEU A 177 -2.91 15.88 8.96
N PRO A 178 -4.18 15.97 9.43
CA PRO A 178 -5.04 17.12 9.15
C PRO A 178 -4.57 18.43 9.77
N LYS A 179 -3.97 18.35 10.96
CA LYS A 179 -3.47 19.53 11.68
C LYS A 179 -2.25 20.10 10.97
N GLU A 180 -1.29 19.24 10.64
CA GLU A 180 -0.09 19.63 9.91
C GLU A 180 -0.43 20.19 8.52
N ILE A 181 -1.30 19.52 7.76
CA ILE A 181 -1.75 20.03 6.45
C ILE A 181 -2.40 21.41 6.59
N SER A 182 -3.22 21.63 7.61
CA SER A 182 -3.83 22.95 7.85
C SER A 182 -2.77 24.02 8.15
N ASP A 183 -1.74 23.70 8.94
CA ASP A 183 -0.65 24.63 9.25
C ASP A 183 0.21 24.92 8.01
N TYR A 184 0.47 23.90 7.18
CA TYR A 184 1.15 24.09 5.88
C TYR A 184 0.33 24.96 4.93
N LEU A 185 -0.99 24.78 4.86
CA LEU A 185 -1.87 25.62 4.05
C LEU A 185 -1.85 27.08 4.49
N ASN A 186 -1.86 27.32 5.80
CA ASN A 186 -1.71 28.65 6.35
C ASN A 186 -0.35 29.28 5.97
N LYS A 187 0.75 28.51 6.02
CA LYS A 187 2.08 28.96 5.59
C LYS A 187 2.16 29.26 4.08
N MET A 188 1.46 28.49 3.25
CA MET A 188 1.43 28.65 1.80
C MET A 188 0.39 29.69 1.32
N CYS A 189 -0.24 30.44 2.23
CA CYS A 189 -1.34 31.37 1.92
C CYS A 189 -2.44 30.71 1.07
N ALA A 190 -2.71 29.43 1.31
CA ALA A 190 -3.69 28.61 0.59
C ALA A 190 -4.87 28.26 1.50
N ARG A 191 -6.07 28.13 0.94
CA ARG A 191 -7.27 27.77 1.70
C ARG A 191 -8.23 26.94 0.87
N VAL A 192 -8.98 26.09 1.57
CA VAL A 192 -10.12 25.38 1.00
C VAL A 192 -11.28 26.37 0.80
N PRO A 193 -11.88 26.44 -0.41
CA PRO A 193 -13.03 27.31 -0.66
C PRO A 193 -14.13 27.10 0.39
N ARG A 194 -14.79 28.19 0.82
CA ARG A 194 -15.96 28.19 1.73
C ARG A 194 -15.73 27.84 3.21
N ILE A 195 -14.51 27.56 3.68
CA ILE A 195 -14.24 27.11 5.07
C ILE A 195 -13.28 28.06 5.78
N LYS A 196 -13.57 28.57 6.98
CA LYS A 196 -12.67 29.52 7.69
C LYS A 196 -11.30 28.89 8.02
N PRO A 197 -10.17 29.61 7.84
CA PRO A 197 -8.84 29.07 8.17
C PRO A 197 -8.72 28.80 9.68
N GLY A 198 -7.92 27.81 10.03
CA GLY A 198 -7.72 27.36 11.42
C GLY A 198 -8.55 26.12 11.76
N ARG A 199 -9.22 26.12 12.93
CA ARG A 199 -9.92 24.92 13.47
C ARG A 199 -10.95 24.33 12.50
N ALA A 200 -11.72 25.18 11.82
CA ALA A 200 -12.74 24.71 10.87
C ALA A 200 -12.13 23.96 9.66
N THR A 201 -10.92 24.33 9.21
CA THR A 201 -10.19 23.57 8.18
C THR A 201 -9.74 22.21 8.70
N VAL A 202 -9.22 22.16 9.94
CA VAL A 202 -8.79 20.91 10.58
C VAL A 202 -9.95 19.93 10.71
N ASP A 203 -11.11 20.39 11.20
CA ASP A 203 -12.30 19.55 11.37
C ASP A 203 -12.80 19.00 10.03
N TYR A 204 -12.79 19.83 8.98
CA TYR A 204 -13.19 19.42 7.64
C TYR A 204 -12.24 18.37 7.04
N LEU A 205 -10.93 18.60 7.12
CA LEU A 205 -9.92 17.66 6.63
C LEU A 205 -9.97 16.35 7.41
N THR A 206 -10.22 16.40 8.72
CA THR A 206 -10.39 15.22 9.57
C THR A 206 -11.60 14.40 9.13
N LYS A 207 -12.76 15.04 8.91
CA LYS A 207 -13.96 14.34 8.43
C LYS A 207 -13.74 13.65 7.08
N ILE A 208 -13.05 14.33 6.16
CA ILE A 208 -12.69 13.74 4.85
C ILE A 208 -11.74 12.56 5.02
N GLN A 209 -10.71 12.71 5.86
CA GLN A 209 -9.72 11.67 6.07
C GLN A 209 -10.34 10.42 6.69
N THR A 210 -11.21 10.56 7.70
CA THR A 210 -11.92 9.43 8.33
C THR A 210 -12.79 8.69 7.33
N SER A 211 -13.58 9.40 6.53
CA SER A 211 -14.43 8.79 5.50
C SER A 211 -13.60 8.09 4.41
N THR A 212 -12.50 8.72 4.01
CA THR A 212 -11.62 8.20 2.95
C THR A 212 -10.87 6.94 3.42
N ARG A 213 -10.35 6.94 4.66
CA ARG A 213 -9.72 5.77 5.29
C ARG A 213 -10.69 4.62 5.50
N PHE A 214 -11.94 4.90 5.88
CA PHE A 214 -12.95 3.85 6.03
C PHE A 214 -13.14 3.07 4.73
N TRP A 215 -13.32 3.77 3.60
CA TRP A 215 -13.43 3.13 2.28
C TRP A 215 -12.12 2.48 1.84
N GLY A 216 -10.97 3.10 2.13
CA GLY A 216 -9.66 2.54 1.81
C GLY A 216 -9.37 1.23 2.53
N GLY A 217 -9.60 1.19 3.85
CA GLY A 217 -9.44 -0.02 4.67
C GLY A 217 -10.42 -1.11 4.27
N LEU A 218 -11.66 -0.77 3.93
CA LEU A 218 -12.65 -1.74 3.45
C LEU A 218 -12.21 -2.37 2.12
N LEU A 219 -11.79 -1.56 1.15
CA LEU A 219 -11.30 -2.06 -0.14
C LEU A 219 -10.02 -2.90 0.03
N LEU A 220 -9.09 -2.45 0.87
CA LEU A 220 -7.85 -3.19 1.14
C LEU A 220 -8.14 -4.54 1.80
N SER A 221 -9.05 -4.57 2.77
CA SER A 221 -9.47 -5.78 3.47
C SER A 221 -10.15 -6.79 2.53
N LEU A 222 -11.05 -6.32 1.65
CA LEU A 222 -11.67 -7.16 0.62
C LEU A 222 -10.64 -7.73 -0.35
N LEU A 223 -9.68 -6.90 -0.78
CA LEU A 223 -8.64 -7.32 -1.72
C LEU A 223 -7.67 -8.33 -1.07
N ALA A 224 -7.28 -8.09 0.19
CA ALA A 224 -6.47 -9.03 0.95
C ALA A 224 -7.17 -10.39 1.13
N THR A 225 -8.48 -10.36 1.43
CA THR A 225 -9.29 -11.56 1.61
C THR A 225 -9.47 -12.33 0.31
N SER A 226 -9.74 -11.64 -0.81
CA SER A 226 -9.90 -12.28 -2.12
C SER A 226 -8.61 -12.94 -2.58
N SER A 227 -7.47 -12.28 -2.37
CA SER A 227 -6.14 -12.81 -2.66
C SER A 227 -5.83 -14.10 -1.89
N LEU A 228 -6.19 -14.15 -0.61
CA LEU A 228 -6.02 -15.34 0.23
C LEU A 228 -6.95 -16.50 -0.17
N LEU A 229 -8.17 -16.18 -0.62
CA LEU A 229 -9.14 -17.17 -1.10
C LEU A 229 -8.67 -17.80 -2.42
N LEU A 230 -8.11 -16.98 -3.32
CA LEU A 230 -7.51 -17.40 -4.58
C LEU A 230 -6.30 -18.31 -4.36
N ASP A 231 -5.43 -17.99 -3.40
CA ASP A 231 -4.26 -18.82 -3.08
C ASP A 231 -4.68 -20.21 -2.56
N ARG A 232 -5.75 -20.29 -1.75
CA ARG A 232 -6.33 -21.59 -1.33
C ARG A 232 -6.86 -22.39 -2.52
N TYR A 233 -7.62 -21.75 -3.41
CA TYR A 233 -8.21 -22.42 -4.57
C TYR A 233 -7.11 -23.01 -5.48
N LEU A 234 -6.06 -22.24 -5.73
CA LEU A 234 -4.92 -22.68 -6.54
C LEU A 234 -4.11 -23.79 -5.87
N ARG A 235 -3.95 -23.74 -4.55
CA ARG A 235 -3.25 -24.80 -3.79
C ARG A 235 -3.97 -26.16 -3.88
N GLN A 236 -5.30 -26.15 -3.97
CA GLN A 236 -6.10 -27.37 -4.11
C GLN A 236 -6.01 -27.98 -5.52
N ILE A 237 -5.73 -27.17 -6.53
CA ILE A 237 -5.64 -27.61 -7.94
C ILE A 237 -4.24 -28.09 -8.30
N ASN A 238 -3.19 -27.47 -7.75
CA ASN A 238 -1.81 -27.62 -8.22
C ASN A 238 -0.84 -28.34 -7.25
N GLU A 239 -1.35 -29.22 -6.38
CA GLU A 239 -0.56 -30.08 -5.48
C GLU A 239 0.60 -29.35 -4.75
N GLY A 240 0.34 -28.14 -4.26
CA GLY A 240 1.29 -27.38 -3.43
C GLY A 240 2.06 -26.25 -4.13
N LEU A 241 1.85 -25.98 -5.42
CA LEU A 241 2.35 -24.78 -6.08
C LEU A 241 1.46 -23.56 -5.76
N SER A 242 1.76 -22.89 -4.64
CA SER A 242 1.17 -21.59 -4.29
C SER A 242 1.93 -20.48 -5.00
N ILE A 243 1.22 -19.67 -5.78
CA ILE A 243 1.76 -18.46 -6.41
C ILE A 243 1.89 -17.34 -5.36
N GLY A 244 1.14 -17.40 -4.26
CA GLY A 244 1.27 -16.44 -3.18
C GLY A 244 0.77 -15.05 -3.59
N PHE A 245 -0.50 -14.92 -3.98
CA PHE A 245 -1.07 -13.63 -4.39
C PHE A 245 -1.01 -12.54 -3.32
N THR A 246 -0.97 -12.89 -2.03
CA THR A 246 -0.76 -11.93 -0.95
C THR A 246 0.62 -11.29 -1.02
N SER A 247 1.60 -12.07 -1.48
CA SER A 247 2.98 -11.62 -1.67
C SER A 247 3.10 -10.64 -2.86
N VAL A 248 2.27 -10.84 -3.90
CA VAL A 248 2.15 -9.91 -5.03
C VAL A 248 1.62 -8.55 -4.58
N LEU A 249 0.62 -8.54 -3.70
CA LEU A 249 0.09 -7.30 -3.12
C LEU A 249 1.18 -6.50 -2.39
N ILE A 250 1.99 -7.20 -1.59
CA ILE A 250 3.12 -6.60 -0.87
C ILE A 250 4.11 -6.01 -1.88
N ILE A 251 4.51 -6.76 -2.91
CA ILE A 251 5.44 -6.29 -3.96
C ILE A 251 4.92 -5.03 -4.65
N VAL A 252 3.67 -5.03 -5.11
CA VAL A 252 3.08 -3.87 -5.80
C VAL A 252 3.07 -2.66 -4.87
N GLY A 253 2.72 -2.86 -3.60
CA GLY A 253 2.76 -1.82 -2.58
C GLY A 253 4.15 -1.19 -2.43
N SER A 254 5.18 -2.02 -2.22
CA SER A 254 6.57 -1.57 -2.05
C SER A 254 7.10 -0.87 -3.30
N ILE A 255 6.78 -1.36 -4.51
CA ILE A 255 7.21 -0.74 -5.77
C ILE A 255 6.57 0.64 -5.95
N ILE A 256 5.29 0.81 -5.61
CA ILE A 256 4.61 2.12 -5.70
C ILE A 256 5.23 3.11 -4.71
N GLU A 257 5.55 2.66 -3.50
CA GLU A 257 6.21 3.48 -2.49
C GLU A 257 7.62 3.92 -2.93
N LEU A 258 8.39 2.98 -3.48
CA LEU A 258 9.71 3.26 -4.05
C LEU A 258 9.61 4.26 -5.22
N ARG A 259 8.62 4.09 -6.10
CA ARG A 259 8.36 5.00 -7.23
C ARG A 259 8.06 6.42 -6.73
N ARG A 260 7.23 6.57 -5.69
CA ARG A 260 6.90 7.88 -5.10
C ARG A 260 8.14 8.54 -4.49
N SER A 261 8.93 7.77 -3.75
CA SER A 261 10.18 8.26 -3.13
C SER A 261 11.19 8.70 -4.19
N TYR A 262 11.34 7.91 -5.26
CA TYR A 262 12.19 8.24 -6.39
C TYR A 262 11.72 9.51 -7.13
N GLN A 263 10.42 9.66 -7.37
CA GLN A 263 9.86 10.87 -7.97
C GLN A 263 10.10 12.10 -7.09
N ALA A 264 9.92 11.98 -5.77
CA ALA A 264 10.21 13.07 -4.84
C ALA A 264 11.69 13.47 -4.90
N TYR A 265 12.60 12.50 -4.91
CA TYR A 265 14.04 12.75 -5.02
C TYR A 265 14.41 13.45 -6.33
N ASN A 266 13.83 13.03 -7.47
CA ASN A 266 14.13 13.62 -8.77
C ASN A 266 13.63 15.08 -8.91
N VAL A 267 12.61 15.47 -8.13
CA VAL A 267 12.07 16.85 -8.12
C VAL A 267 12.90 17.78 -7.23
N MET A 268 13.63 17.27 -6.23
CA MET A 268 14.44 18.09 -5.31
C MET A 268 15.50 18.97 -5.99
N PRO A 269 16.29 18.51 -6.99
CA PRO A 269 17.27 19.35 -7.69
C PRO A 269 16.62 20.47 -8.51
N ALA A 270 15.41 20.25 -9.03
CA ALA A 270 14.65 21.29 -9.72
C ALA A 270 14.17 22.34 -8.71
N LEU A 271 13.67 21.89 -7.56
CA LEU A 271 13.22 22.76 -6.47
C LEU A 271 14.38 23.59 -5.88
N SER A 272 15.55 22.98 -5.67
CA SER A 272 16.73 23.69 -5.13
C SER A 272 17.23 24.77 -6.08
N LYS A 273 17.21 24.52 -7.40
CA LYS A 273 17.52 25.54 -8.42
C LYS A 273 16.52 26.70 -8.40
N VAL A 274 15.23 26.41 -8.18
CA VAL A 274 14.18 27.45 -8.08
C VAL A 274 14.35 28.25 -6.79
N LEU A 275 14.55 27.62 -5.64
CA LEU A 275 14.78 28.31 -4.36
C LEU A 275 16.02 29.20 -4.41
N ARG A 276 17.11 28.73 -5.04
CA ARG A 276 18.32 29.55 -5.27
C ARG A 276 18.07 30.78 -6.14
N ARG A 277 17.12 30.71 -7.09
CA ARG A 277 16.72 31.87 -7.92
C ARG A 277 15.87 32.88 -7.16
N TYR A 278 15.12 32.44 -6.15
CA TYR A 278 14.21 33.28 -5.37
C TYR A 278 14.75 33.70 -3.99
N GLY A 279 16.03 33.43 -3.71
CA GLY A 279 16.73 34.00 -2.56
C GLY A 279 16.37 33.35 -1.21
N ALA A 280 16.61 32.06 -1.09
CA ALA A 280 16.90 31.42 0.19
C ALA A 280 18.36 30.93 0.21
#